data_AF-R6JWG8-F1
#
_entry.id   AF-R6JWG8-F1
#
_cell.length_a   1.000
_cell.length_b   1.000
_cell.length_c   1.000
_cell.angle_alpha   90.00
_cell.angle_beta   90.00
_cell.angle_gamma   90.00
#
_symmetry.space_group_name_H-M   'P 1'
#
loop_
_entity.id
_entity.type
_entity.pdbx_description
1 polymer ?
#
loop_
_entity_poly.entity_id
_entity_poly.type
_entity_poly.pdbx_seq_one_letter_code
_entity_poly.pdbx_strand_id
1 'polypeptide(L)'
;MVEQVMDFIEGYDKEIGEAIKAECGCQRRNLELIASENIVSEPVMAAMGTVLTNKYAEGYAGKRYYGGCEFVDVVETIAIERAKKLFGCDYVNVQPHSGAQANMAVFVAMLKPGDTVMGMDEDALRELLDDTASCFYVQQPNYYGNLEECGLLGEITHEKGAKYIMGCNPISLDLLPTPAECGADIAVGDGQPLGMPLCFGGPYLGFMTATSAMGRKLPGRIVVSR
;
A
#
# COMPACT_ATOMS: atom_id res chain seq x y z
N MET A 1 12.43 -23.93 7.90
CA MET A 1 10.95 -24.05 7.86
C MET A 1 10.43 -23.96 6.43
N VAL A 2 10.84 -22.96 5.64
CA VAL A 2 10.37 -22.77 4.26
C VAL A 2 10.68 -23.98 3.37
N GLU A 3 11.87 -24.56 3.47
CA GLU A 3 12.22 -25.79 2.71
C GLU A 3 11.31 -26.98 3.02
N GLN A 4 10.91 -27.15 4.29
CA GLN A 4 9.99 -28.21 4.70
C GLN A 4 8.59 -28.02 4.10
N VAL A 5 8.15 -26.77 3.93
CA VAL A 5 6.88 -26.47 3.25
C VAL A 5 6.97 -26.82 1.77
N MET A 6 8.10 -26.52 1.11
CA MET A 6 8.33 -26.91 -0.28
C MET A 6 8.35 -28.45 -0.44
N ASP A 7 8.99 -29.16 0.48
CA ASP A 7 8.99 -30.64 0.51
C ASP A 7 7.57 -31.21 0.70
N PHE A 8 6.78 -30.61 1.60
CA PHE A 8 5.39 -31.01 1.82
C PHE A 8 4.54 -30.83 0.56
N ILE A 9 4.70 -29.71 -0.14
CA ILE A 9 3.99 -29.45 -1.40
C ILE A 9 4.42 -30.45 -2.47
N GLU A 10 5.72 -30.70 -2.66
CA GLU A 10 6.20 -31.69 -3.65
C GLU A 10 5.69 -33.10 -3.36
N GLY A 11 5.62 -33.49 -2.08
CA GLY A 11 5.09 -34.78 -1.67
C GLY A 11 3.60 -34.96 -2.01
N TYR A 12 2.85 -33.87 -2.20
CA TYR A 12 1.44 -33.88 -2.60
C TYR A 12 1.27 -33.66 -4.11
N ASP A 13 1.96 -32.66 -4.66
CA ASP A 13 1.97 -32.29 -6.07
C ASP A 13 3.42 -32.07 -6.53
N LYS A 14 3.96 -33.11 -7.19
CA LYS A 14 5.35 -33.16 -7.58
C LYS A 14 5.72 -32.08 -8.59
N GLU A 15 4.88 -31.83 -9.59
CA GLU A 15 5.18 -30.86 -10.65
C GLU A 15 5.26 -29.44 -10.07
N ILE A 16 4.33 -29.10 -9.18
CA ILE A 16 4.31 -27.81 -8.50
C ILE A 16 5.49 -27.69 -7.52
N GLY A 17 5.76 -28.73 -6.73
CA GLY A 17 6.88 -28.72 -5.79
C GLY A 17 8.25 -28.58 -6.45
N GLU A 18 8.49 -29.31 -7.55
CA GLU A 18 9.72 -29.19 -8.34
C GLU A 18 9.89 -27.78 -8.92
N ALA A 19 8.80 -27.17 -9.44
CA ALA A 19 8.83 -25.81 -9.95
C ALA A 19 9.13 -24.77 -8.85
N ILE A 20 8.51 -24.88 -7.68
CA ILE A 20 8.77 -23.98 -6.53
C ILE A 20 10.23 -24.09 -6.08
N LYS A 21 10.78 -25.31 -5.99
CA LYS A 21 12.19 -25.52 -5.62
C LYS A 21 13.15 -24.96 -6.66
N ALA A 22 12.82 -25.10 -7.95
CA ALA A 22 13.60 -24.51 -9.03
C ALA A 22 13.64 -22.98 -8.92
N GLU A 23 12.51 -22.34 -8.63
CA GLU A 23 12.41 -20.88 -8.40
C GLU A 23 13.20 -20.44 -7.16
N CYS A 24 13.11 -21.16 -6.04
CA CYS A 24 13.94 -20.89 -4.87
C CYS A 24 15.44 -20.97 -5.21
N GLY A 25 15.82 -21.96 -6.04
CA GLY A 25 17.18 -22.07 -6.57
C GLY A 25 17.57 -20.89 -7.47
N CYS A 26 16.64 -20.35 -8.25
CA CYS A 26 16.83 -19.17 -9.09
C CYS A 26 17.14 -17.93 -8.24
N GLN A 27 16.28 -17.63 -7.26
CA GLN A 27 16.44 -16.49 -6.35
C GLN A 27 17.74 -16.57 -5.53
N ARG A 28 18.19 -17.77 -5.15
CA ARG A 28 19.45 -17.96 -4.41
C ARG A 28 20.72 -17.71 -5.23
N ARG A 29 20.65 -17.88 -6.56
CA ARG A 29 21.82 -17.78 -7.44
C ARG A 29 21.89 -16.43 -8.16
N ASN A 30 20.76 -15.76 -8.31
CA ASN A 30 20.69 -14.49 -9.02
C ASN A 30 20.97 -13.32 -8.08
N LEU A 31 21.65 -12.31 -8.61
CA LEU A 31 21.70 -10.99 -7.99
C LEU A 31 20.50 -10.21 -8.50
N GLU A 32 19.50 -10.05 -7.63
CA GLU A 32 18.30 -9.31 -7.98
C GLU A 32 18.56 -7.80 -7.92
N LEU A 33 18.32 -7.10 -9.03
CA LEU A 33 18.60 -5.67 -9.21
C LEU A 33 17.33 -4.88 -9.58
N ILE A 34 16.17 -5.55 -9.63
CA ILE A 34 14.88 -4.91 -9.82
C ILE A 34 14.52 -4.17 -8.51
N ALA A 35 14.43 -2.85 -8.57
CA ALA A 35 14.22 -1.99 -7.39
C ALA A 35 12.91 -2.27 -6.63
N SER A 36 11.91 -2.84 -7.29
CA SER A 36 10.62 -3.22 -6.68
C SER A 36 10.59 -4.64 -6.13
N GLU A 37 11.59 -5.46 -6.44
CA GLU A 37 11.68 -6.82 -5.91
C GLU A 37 12.50 -6.88 -4.64
N ASN A 38 12.12 -7.78 -3.75
CA ASN A 38 12.80 -7.96 -2.47
C ASN A 38 12.43 -9.33 -1.84
N ILE A 39 13.28 -9.90 -0.98
CA ILE A 39 13.15 -11.30 -0.48
C ILE A 39 12.47 -11.42 0.88
N VAL A 40 11.21 -11.80 0.99
CA VAL A 40 10.52 -11.81 2.31
C VAL A 40 11.16 -12.69 3.39
N SER A 41 10.93 -12.33 4.66
CA SER A 41 11.47 -13.06 5.81
C SER A 41 10.70 -14.35 6.05
N GLU A 42 11.35 -15.37 6.61
CA GLU A 42 10.70 -16.66 6.87
C GLU A 42 9.40 -16.54 7.69
N PRO A 43 9.30 -15.70 8.75
CA PRO A 43 8.05 -15.53 9.48
C PRO A 43 6.92 -14.91 8.66
N VAL A 44 7.24 -13.97 7.75
CA VAL A 44 6.23 -13.35 6.85
C VAL A 44 5.69 -14.41 5.90
N MET A 45 6.57 -15.20 5.27
CA MET A 45 6.14 -16.31 4.41
C MET A 45 5.28 -17.32 5.18
N ALA A 46 5.69 -17.69 6.39
CA ALA A 46 4.95 -18.65 7.19
C ALA A 46 3.57 -18.15 7.61
N ALA A 47 3.44 -16.86 7.95
CA ALA A 47 2.17 -16.25 8.33
C ALA A 47 1.09 -16.42 7.24
N MET A 48 1.48 -16.32 5.96
CA MET A 48 0.58 -16.49 4.81
C MET A 48 0.01 -17.90 4.69
N GLY A 49 0.72 -18.92 5.19
CA GLY A 49 0.29 -20.32 5.18
C GLY A 49 -0.45 -20.78 6.45
N THR A 50 -0.87 -19.85 7.32
CA THR A 50 -1.53 -20.20 8.58
C THR A 50 -3.05 -20.31 8.46
N VAL A 51 -3.70 -20.78 9.53
CA VAL A 51 -5.17 -20.91 9.65
C VAL A 51 -5.94 -19.61 9.42
N LEU A 52 -5.27 -18.44 9.44
CA LEU A 52 -5.91 -17.17 9.10
C LEU A 52 -6.48 -17.19 7.68
N THR A 53 -5.87 -17.93 6.75
CA THR A 53 -6.37 -18.07 5.36
C THR A 53 -7.75 -18.74 5.27
N ASN A 54 -8.15 -19.50 6.30
CA ASN A 54 -9.43 -20.20 6.32
C ASN A 54 -10.56 -19.28 6.81
N LYS A 55 -10.23 -18.12 7.40
CA LYS A 55 -11.22 -17.30 8.10
C LYS A 55 -11.79 -16.22 7.19
N TYR A 56 -13.11 -16.29 6.98
CA TYR A 56 -13.87 -15.21 6.35
C TYR A 56 -14.23 -14.15 7.41
N ALA A 57 -13.66 -12.95 7.29
CA ALA A 57 -13.77 -11.86 8.27
C ALA A 57 -14.28 -10.55 7.65
N GLU A 58 -15.38 -10.63 6.90
CA GLU A 58 -15.95 -9.46 6.23
C GLU A 58 -16.37 -8.37 7.23
N GLY A 59 -16.04 -7.12 6.88
CA GLY A 59 -16.24 -5.94 7.72
C GLY A 59 -14.92 -5.44 8.31
N TYR A 60 -15.01 -4.68 9.39
CA TYR A 60 -13.85 -4.12 10.09
C TYR A 60 -13.71 -4.73 11.48
N ALA A 61 -12.53 -4.67 12.08
CA ALA A 61 -12.32 -5.11 13.46
C ALA A 61 -13.36 -4.48 14.42
N GLY A 62 -14.02 -5.31 15.24
CA GLY A 62 -15.12 -4.92 16.12
C GLY A 62 -16.47 -4.63 15.43
N LYS A 63 -16.53 -4.68 14.09
CA LYS A 63 -17.73 -4.45 13.26
C LYS A 63 -17.78 -5.43 12.08
N ARG A 64 -17.77 -6.72 12.40
CA ARG A 64 -17.82 -7.81 11.41
C ARG A 64 -19.27 -8.19 11.08
N TYR A 65 -19.49 -8.64 9.85
CA TYR A 65 -20.77 -9.23 9.45
C TYR A 65 -20.95 -10.65 10.00
N TYR A 66 -19.84 -11.35 10.24
CA TYR A 66 -19.81 -12.74 10.70
C TYR A 66 -19.15 -12.90 12.07
N GLY A 67 -19.59 -13.91 12.82
CA GLY A 67 -19.04 -14.25 14.13
C GLY A 67 -17.69 -14.98 14.10
N GLY A 68 -17.07 -15.10 15.28
CA GLY A 68 -15.82 -15.84 15.49
C GLY A 68 -14.59 -15.17 14.86
N CYS A 69 -14.59 -13.84 14.79
CA CYS A 69 -13.46 -13.05 14.26
C CYS A 69 -12.56 -12.49 15.37
N GLU A 70 -12.75 -12.91 16.63
CA GLU A 70 -12.09 -12.38 17.82
C GLU A 70 -10.57 -12.27 17.66
N PHE A 71 -9.92 -13.31 17.14
CA PHE A 71 -8.47 -13.33 16.97
C PHE A 71 -8.00 -12.69 15.66
N VAL A 72 -8.82 -12.67 14.61
CA VAL A 72 -8.50 -11.93 13.37
C VAL A 72 -8.54 -10.43 13.63
N ASP A 73 -9.48 -9.97 14.45
CA ASP A 73 -9.58 -8.58 14.89
C ASP A 73 -8.32 -8.14 15.66
N VAL A 74 -7.75 -9.02 16.48
CA VAL A 74 -6.46 -8.76 17.16
C VAL A 74 -5.35 -8.56 16.15
N VAL A 75 -5.23 -9.44 15.15
CA VAL A 75 -4.19 -9.32 14.11
C VAL A 75 -4.36 -8.05 13.29
N GLU A 76 -5.57 -7.75 12.82
CA GLU A 76 -5.87 -6.55 12.04
C GLU A 76 -5.61 -5.27 12.84
N THR A 77 -6.02 -5.25 14.12
CA THR A 77 -5.76 -4.09 15.00
C THR A 77 -4.26 -3.86 15.21
N ILE A 78 -3.49 -4.92 15.46
CA ILE A 78 -2.02 -4.81 15.61
C ILE A 78 -1.38 -4.27 14.32
N ALA A 79 -1.82 -4.75 13.15
CA ALA A 79 -1.32 -4.30 11.86
C ALA A 79 -1.62 -2.80 11.65
N ILE A 80 -2.85 -2.36 11.94
CA ILE A 80 -3.27 -0.96 11.86
C ILE A 80 -2.42 -0.08 12.78
N GLU A 81 -2.28 -0.44 14.05
CA GLU A 81 -1.56 0.39 15.03
C GLU A 81 -0.06 0.49 14.72
N ARG A 82 0.54 -0.61 14.20
CA ARG A 82 1.92 -0.59 13.71
C ARG A 82 2.08 0.32 12.51
N ALA A 83 1.17 0.23 11.54
CA ALA A 83 1.21 1.08 10.35
C ALA A 83 1.01 2.56 10.71
N LYS A 84 0.07 2.90 11.61
CA LYS A 84 -0.10 4.26 12.12
C LYS A 84 1.17 4.82 12.73
N LYS A 85 1.83 4.04 13.60
CA LYS A 85 3.10 4.44 14.22
C LYS A 85 4.20 4.67 13.19
N LEU A 86 4.26 3.79 12.19
CA LEU A 86 5.28 3.80 11.14
C LEU A 86 5.12 5.00 10.20
N PHE A 87 3.89 5.39 9.89
CA PHE A 87 3.58 6.48 8.96
C PHE A 87 3.21 7.80 9.65
N GLY A 88 3.14 7.83 10.99
CA GLY A 88 2.74 9.02 11.74
C GLY A 88 1.30 9.48 11.45
N CYS A 89 0.37 8.55 11.24
CA CYS A 89 -1.01 8.88 10.84
C CYS A 89 -2.07 8.39 11.84
N ASP A 90 -3.25 9.01 11.79
CA ASP A 90 -4.37 8.68 12.68
C ASP A 90 -5.22 7.49 12.18
N TYR A 91 -5.10 7.12 10.90
CA TYR A 91 -5.86 6.05 10.29
C TYR A 91 -5.10 5.29 9.19
N VAL A 92 -5.27 3.98 9.17
CA VAL A 92 -4.77 3.06 8.14
C VAL A 92 -5.83 2.02 7.83
N ASN A 93 -6.04 1.73 6.53
CA ASN A 93 -6.72 0.52 6.07
C ASN A 93 -5.68 -0.48 5.54
N VAL A 94 -5.66 -1.69 6.11
CA VAL A 94 -4.72 -2.79 5.78
C VAL A 94 -5.38 -3.94 5.00
N GLN A 95 -6.60 -3.75 4.50
CA GLN A 95 -7.37 -4.77 3.79
C GLN A 95 -7.14 -4.86 2.26
N PRO A 96 -6.67 -3.83 1.53
CA PRO A 96 -6.42 -3.97 0.09
C PRO A 96 -5.43 -5.09 -0.22
N HIS A 97 -5.74 -5.94 -1.21
CA HIS A 97 -4.89 -7.09 -1.55
C HIS A 97 -3.61 -6.72 -2.31
N SER A 98 -3.51 -5.50 -2.85
CA SER A 98 -2.34 -4.96 -3.53
C SER A 98 -2.42 -3.45 -3.67
N GLY A 99 -1.31 -2.79 -4.03
CA GLY A 99 -1.29 -1.36 -4.33
C GLY A 99 -2.30 -0.93 -5.42
N ALA A 100 -2.52 -1.75 -6.46
CA ALA A 100 -3.49 -1.43 -7.51
C ALA A 100 -4.93 -1.37 -6.98
N GLN A 101 -5.30 -2.27 -6.06
CA GLN A 101 -6.61 -2.23 -5.42
C GLN A 101 -6.73 -1.08 -4.44
N ALA A 102 -5.65 -0.72 -3.73
CA ALA A 102 -5.63 0.47 -2.89
C ALA A 102 -5.90 1.75 -3.72
N ASN A 103 -5.24 1.90 -4.86
CA ASN A 103 -5.47 3.04 -5.78
C ASN A 103 -6.91 3.07 -6.29
N MET A 104 -7.43 1.93 -6.74
CA MET A 104 -8.82 1.82 -7.20
C MET A 104 -9.80 2.19 -6.09
N ALA A 105 -9.55 1.77 -4.84
CA ALA A 105 -10.37 2.12 -3.71
C ALA A 105 -10.38 3.63 -3.45
N VAL A 106 -9.27 4.35 -3.66
CA VAL A 106 -9.25 5.82 -3.61
C VAL A 106 -10.15 6.38 -4.69
N PHE A 107 -9.92 5.99 -5.94
CA PHE A 107 -10.60 6.56 -7.09
C PHE A 107 -12.11 6.38 -6.99
N VAL A 108 -12.58 5.17 -6.65
CA VAL A 108 -14.00 4.88 -6.48
C VAL A 108 -14.64 5.71 -5.37
N ALA A 109 -13.90 6.02 -4.31
CA ALA A 109 -14.41 6.85 -3.23
C ALA A 109 -14.49 8.33 -3.57
N MET A 110 -13.43 8.80 -4.22
CA MET A 110 -13.16 10.22 -4.33
C MET A 110 -13.75 10.83 -5.59
N LEU A 111 -13.98 10.01 -6.62
CA LEU A 111 -14.31 10.44 -7.95
C LEU A 111 -15.69 9.95 -8.38
N LYS A 112 -16.28 10.68 -9.30
CA LYS A 112 -17.48 10.30 -10.03
C LYS A 112 -17.12 9.93 -11.47
N PRO A 113 -17.95 9.12 -12.14
CA PRO A 113 -17.80 8.90 -13.57
C PRO A 113 -17.77 10.24 -14.32
N GLY A 114 -16.72 10.48 -15.09
CA GLY A 114 -16.49 11.72 -15.82
C GLY A 114 -15.50 12.69 -15.18
N ASP A 115 -15.08 12.45 -13.94
CA ASP A 115 -14.03 13.23 -13.28
C ASP A 115 -12.66 12.94 -13.92
N THR A 116 -11.89 14.01 -14.18
CA THR A 116 -10.54 13.90 -14.75
C THR A 116 -9.53 13.64 -13.63
N VAL A 117 -8.72 12.59 -13.82
CA VAL A 117 -7.57 12.23 -12.98
C VAL A 117 -6.30 12.45 -13.80
N MET A 118 -5.32 13.10 -13.20
CA MET A 118 -4.03 13.33 -13.82
C MET A 118 -2.91 12.80 -12.94
N GLY A 119 -1.87 12.23 -13.55
CA GLY A 119 -0.63 11.90 -12.85
C GLY A 119 0.55 11.97 -13.81
N MET A 120 1.43 12.95 -13.61
CA MET A 120 2.64 13.26 -14.39
C MET A 120 3.56 14.20 -13.56
N ASP A 121 4.67 14.66 -14.15
CA ASP A 121 5.61 15.64 -13.56
C ASP A 121 5.03 17.09 -13.50
N GLU A 122 5.81 18.03 -12.98
CA GLU A 122 5.41 19.45 -12.80
C GLU A 122 5.00 20.14 -14.09
N ASP A 123 5.74 19.96 -15.18
CA ASP A 123 5.49 20.66 -16.44
C ASP A 123 4.14 20.24 -17.03
N ALA A 124 3.84 18.94 -17.00
CA ALA A 124 2.56 18.40 -17.42
C ALA A 124 1.41 18.84 -16.48
N LEU A 125 1.66 18.94 -15.17
CA LEU A 125 0.68 19.47 -14.21
C LEU A 125 0.28 20.90 -14.57
N ARG A 126 1.25 21.78 -14.86
CA ARG A 126 0.97 23.19 -15.16
C ARG A 126 0.22 23.39 -16.48
N GLU A 127 0.49 22.55 -17.48
CA GLU A 127 -0.16 22.66 -18.79
C GLU A 127 -1.60 22.14 -18.77
N LEU A 128 -1.83 21.03 -18.06
CA LEU A 128 -3.08 20.28 -18.19
C LEU A 128 -4.07 20.54 -17.04
N LEU A 129 -3.62 21.04 -15.89
CA LEU A 129 -4.48 21.24 -14.73
C LEU A 129 -5.37 22.48 -14.90
N ASP A 130 -6.63 22.22 -15.19
CA ASP A 130 -7.68 23.23 -15.25
C ASP A 130 -8.67 23.06 -14.08
N ASP A 131 -9.68 23.94 -14.05
CA ASP A 131 -10.69 23.97 -12.99
C ASP A 131 -11.64 22.76 -13.05
N THR A 132 -11.46 21.83 -14.00
CA THR A 132 -12.22 20.58 -14.13
C THR A 132 -11.51 19.39 -13.50
N ALA A 133 -10.23 19.53 -13.17
CA ALA A 133 -9.45 18.48 -12.53
C ALA A 133 -9.98 18.20 -11.12
N SER A 134 -10.35 16.95 -10.85
CA SER A 134 -10.88 16.55 -9.55
C SER A 134 -9.78 16.15 -8.58
N CYS A 135 -8.73 15.52 -9.09
CA CYS A 135 -7.53 15.21 -8.31
C CYS A 135 -6.28 15.12 -9.19
N PHE A 136 -5.15 15.34 -8.54
CA PHE A 136 -3.83 15.07 -9.08
C PHE A 136 -3.14 13.99 -8.24
N TYR A 137 -2.54 13.02 -8.91
CA TYR A 137 -1.80 11.93 -8.30
C TYR A 137 -0.33 12.00 -8.70
N VAL A 138 0.56 12.02 -7.72
CA VAL A 138 2.01 11.87 -7.98
C VAL A 138 2.58 10.72 -7.19
N GLN A 139 3.56 10.02 -7.76
CA GLN A 139 4.32 8.99 -7.04
C GLN A 139 5.69 9.56 -6.64
N GLN A 140 6.11 9.32 -5.40
CA GLN A 140 7.40 9.77 -4.87
C GLN A 140 8.19 8.62 -4.20
N PRO A 141 9.39 8.27 -4.72
CA PRO A 141 9.92 8.63 -6.04
C PRO A 141 9.00 8.19 -7.18
N ASN A 142 9.10 8.83 -8.34
CA ASN A 142 8.27 8.49 -9.48
C ASN A 142 8.67 7.15 -10.11
N TYR A 143 7.92 6.69 -11.12
CA TYR A 143 8.18 5.42 -11.81
C TYR A 143 9.61 5.27 -12.36
N TYR A 144 10.26 6.38 -12.72
CA TYR A 144 11.63 6.41 -13.23
C TYR A 144 12.70 6.50 -12.13
N GLY A 145 12.28 6.54 -10.86
CA GLY A 145 13.17 6.73 -9.71
C GLY A 145 13.60 8.18 -9.50
N ASN A 146 12.97 9.14 -10.18
CA ASN A 146 13.26 10.56 -9.98
C ASN A 146 12.49 11.10 -8.77
N LEU A 147 13.05 12.14 -8.14
CA LEU A 147 12.40 12.89 -7.09
C LEU A 147 11.61 14.05 -7.69
N GLU A 148 10.34 14.13 -7.35
CA GLU A 148 9.46 15.24 -7.71
C GLU A 148 9.46 16.31 -6.61
N GLU A 149 9.21 17.57 -7.00
CA GLU A 149 9.01 18.70 -6.09
C GLU A 149 7.60 18.66 -5.46
N CYS A 150 7.32 17.62 -4.68
CA CYS A 150 5.97 17.28 -4.21
C CYS A 150 5.24 18.41 -3.47
N GLY A 151 5.95 19.25 -2.70
CA GLY A 151 5.35 20.40 -2.04
C GLY A 151 4.78 21.41 -3.04
N LEU A 152 5.54 21.74 -4.08
CA LEU A 152 5.12 22.65 -5.15
C LEU A 152 3.95 22.07 -5.95
N LEU A 153 3.98 20.76 -6.23
CA LEU A 153 2.88 20.07 -6.89
C LEU A 153 1.59 20.15 -6.05
N GLY A 154 1.70 20.01 -4.73
CA GLY A 154 0.58 20.18 -3.81
C GLY A 154 -0.01 21.60 -3.86
N GLU A 155 0.85 22.63 -3.82
CA GLU A 155 0.42 24.04 -3.93
C GLU A 155 -0.35 24.29 -5.23
N ILE A 156 0.21 23.91 -6.38
CA ILE A 156 -0.43 24.06 -7.70
C ILE A 156 -1.76 23.32 -7.75
N THR A 157 -1.80 22.09 -7.22
CA THR A 157 -3.02 21.27 -7.20
C THR A 157 -4.13 21.97 -6.41
N HIS A 158 -3.79 22.52 -5.24
CA HIS A 158 -4.75 23.21 -4.38
C HIS A 158 -5.20 24.57 -4.93
N GLU A 159 -4.35 25.30 -5.66
CA GLU A 159 -4.73 26.54 -6.36
C GLU A 159 -5.90 26.33 -7.32
N LYS A 160 -5.99 25.15 -7.94
CA LYS A 160 -7.08 24.76 -8.84
C LYS A 160 -8.27 24.11 -8.15
N GLY A 161 -8.23 23.96 -6.82
CA GLY A 161 -9.29 23.31 -6.05
C GLY A 161 -9.34 21.79 -6.20
N ALA A 162 -8.36 21.19 -6.89
CA ALA A 162 -8.23 19.75 -7.05
C ALA A 162 -7.69 19.09 -5.76
N LYS A 163 -7.91 17.78 -5.63
CA LYS A 163 -7.38 16.99 -4.51
C LYS A 163 -6.01 16.42 -4.80
N TYR A 164 -5.09 16.56 -3.86
CA TYR A 164 -3.72 16.10 -4.04
C TYR A 164 -3.51 14.72 -3.41
N ILE A 165 -3.12 13.75 -4.24
CA ILE A 165 -2.93 12.36 -3.85
C ILE A 165 -1.46 12.00 -4.09
N MET A 166 -0.82 11.39 -3.09
CA MET A 166 0.56 10.93 -3.21
C MET A 166 0.68 9.42 -3.06
N GLY A 167 1.24 8.76 -4.06
CA GLY A 167 1.80 7.42 -3.94
C GLY A 167 3.20 7.50 -3.37
N CYS A 168 3.51 6.78 -2.29
CA CYS A 168 4.85 6.81 -1.70
C CYS A 168 5.41 5.42 -1.45
N ASN A 169 6.73 5.30 -1.59
CA ASN A 169 7.47 4.18 -1.03
C ASN A 169 7.74 4.46 0.46
N PRO A 170 7.28 3.61 1.39
CA PRO A 170 7.47 3.87 2.82
C PRO A 170 8.93 3.99 3.26
N ILE A 171 9.86 3.29 2.61
CA ILE A 171 11.30 3.42 2.94
C ILE A 171 11.79 4.81 2.58
N SER A 172 11.37 5.36 1.44
CA SER A 172 11.87 6.66 1.00
C SER A 172 11.44 7.80 1.94
N LEU A 173 10.38 7.62 2.73
CA LEU A 173 9.93 8.60 3.72
C LEU A 173 10.90 8.77 4.92
N ASP A 174 11.91 7.92 5.06
CA ASP A 174 13.00 8.14 6.04
C ASP A 174 13.97 9.26 5.60
N LEU A 175 14.01 9.53 4.29
CA LEU A 175 14.91 10.51 3.68
C LEU A 175 14.18 11.68 3.01
N LEU A 176 12.91 11.49 2.64
CA LEU A 176 12.09 12.45 1.92
C LEU A 176 10.98 12.99 2.82
N PRO A 177 10.48 14.21 2.56
CA PRO A 177 9.32 14.74 3.24
C PRO A 177 8.12 13.78 3.16
N THR A 178 7.38 13.70 4.25
CA THR A 178 6.16 12.91 4.32
C THR A 178 5.09 13.47 3.38
N PRO A 179 4.12 12.64 2.94
CA PRO A 179 3.01 13.14 2.14
C PRO A 179 2.24 14.30 2.81
N ALA A 180 2.14 14.29 4.14
CA ALA A 180 1.51 15.37 4.89
C ALA A 180 2.30 16.69 4.81
N GLU A 181 3.63 16.62 4.90
CA GLU A 181 4.51 17.79 4.74
C GLU A 181 4.48 18.34 3.30
N CYS A 182 4.22 17.49 2.32
CA CYS A 182 3.99 17.87 0.92
C CYS A 182 2.56 18.39 0.66
N GLY A 183 1.68 18.42 1.66
CA GLY A 183 0.30 18.90 1.52
C GLY A 183 -0.67 17.89 0.90
N ALA A 184 -0.36 16.59 0.86
CA ALA A 184 -1.26 15.58 0.31
C ALA A 184 -2.58 15.49 1.10
N ASP A 185 -3.69 15.52 0.38
CA ASP A 185 -5.01 15.20 0.93
C ASP A 185 -5.14 13.71 1.26
N ILE A 186 -4.50 12.85 0.45
CA ILE A 186 -4.50 11.39 0.55
C ILE A 186 -3.11 10.86 0.22
N ALA A 187 -2.62 9.87 0.97
CA ALA A 187 -1.44 9.12 0.61
C ALA A 187 -1.74 7.62 0.49
N VAL A 188 -1.15 6.98 -0.51
CA VAL A 188 -1.24 5.54 -0.76
C VAL A 188 0.16 4.97 -0.97
N GLY A 189 0.29 3.66 -0.86
CA GLY A 189 1.53 2.98 -1.22
C GLY A 189 1.46 1.49 -0.94
N ASP A 190 2.55 0.82 -1.27
CA ASP A 190 2.75 -0.60 -0.96
C ASP A 190 3.70 -0.73 0.22
N GLY A 191 3.37 -1.63 1.14
CA GLY A 191 4.11 -1.99 2.34
C GLY A 191 5.11 -3.11 2.13
N GLN A 192 5.25 -3.63 0.91
CA GLN A 192 6.34 -4.51 0.49
C GLN A 192 7.74 -3.95 0.83
N PRO A 193 7.97 -2.63 0.95
CA PRO A 193 9.25 -2.11 1.44
C PRO A 193 9.38 -2.06 2.98
N LEU A 194 8.30 -2.26 3.76
CA LEU A 194 8.32 -1.95 5.18
C LEU A 194 8.92 -3.01 6.10
N GLY A 195 9.82 -2.55 6.97
CA GLY A 195 10.21 -3.24 8.20
C GLY A 195 11.31 -4.29 8.06
N MET A 196 12.11 -4.25 6.99
CA MET A 196 13.08 -5.31 6.72
C MET A 196 14.44 -4.78 6.24
N PRO A 197 15.55 -5.50 6.53
CA PRO A 197 16.89 -5.13 6.04
C PRO A 197 16.90 -5.06 4.51
N LEU A 198 17.83 -4.28 3.92
CA LEU A 198 18.01 -4.05 2.47
C LEU A 198 18.07 -5.32 1.59
N CYS A 199 18.21 -6.50 2.18
CA CYS A 199 18.29 -7.81 1.55
C CYS A 199 17.02 -8.66 1.70
N PHE A 200 15.93 -8.10 2.25
CA PHE A 200 14.67 -8.82 2.42
C PHE A 200 13.41 -7.96 2.19
N GLY A 201 12.41 -8.53 1.52
CA GLY A 201 11.14 -7.93 1.08
C GLY A 201 9.98 -8.02 2.06
N GLY A 202 8.96 -7.22 1.84
CA GLY A 202 7.83 -7.07 2.74
C GLY A 202 6.56 -7.77 2.24
N PRO A 203 5.52 -7.83 3.07
CA PRO A 203 4.26 -8.48 2.72
C PRO A 203 3.53 -7.74 1.58
N TYR A 204 2.67 -8.46 0.84
CA TYR A 204 1.67 -7.86 -0.06
C TYR A 204 0.66 -7.04 0.77
N LEU A 205 0.97 -5.78 1.03
CA LEU A 205 0.18 -4.88 1.86
C LEU A 205 0.03 -3.55 1.12
N GLY A 206 -1.18 -3.19 0.68
CA GLY A 206 -1.48 -1.80 0.34
C GLY A 206 -1.80 -1.00 1.60
N PHE A 207 -1.37 0.26 1.67
CA PHE A 207 -1.86 1.20 2.69
C PHE A 207 -2.47 2.44 2.03
N MET A 208 -3.35 3.09 2.78
CA MET A 208 -3.97 4.36 2.45
C MET A 208 -4.18 5.18 3.72
N THR A 209 -3.86 6.47 3.65
CA THR A 209 -4.04 7.46 4.71
C THR A 209 -4.63 8.74 4.11
N ALA A 210 -5.30 9.58 4.90
CA ALA A 210 -5.89 10.82 4.40
C ALA A 210 -6.05 11.86 5.51
N THR A 211 -6.21 13.12 5.12
CA THR A 211 -6.52 14.22 6.04
C THR A 211 -7.91 14.05 6.66
N SER A 212 -8.15 14.71 7.80
CA SER A 212 -9.43 14.69 8.50
C SER A 212 -10.61 15.14 7.63
N ALA A 213 -10.37 16.09 6.72
CA ALA A 213 -11.35 16.58 5.76
C ALA A 213 -11.82 15.51 4.75
N MET A 214 -11.03 14.46 4.53
CA MET A 214 -11.25 13.44 3.49
C MET A 214 -11.78 12.11 4.05
N GLY A 215 -11.74 11.93 5.37
CA GLY A 215 -12.08 10.67 6.03
C GLY A 215 -13.50 10.13 5.80
N ARG A 216 -14.48 10.98 5.45
CA ARG A 216 -15.87 10.54 5.14
C ARG A 216 -16.09 10.13 3.69
N LYS A 217 -15.14 10.43 2.79
CA LYS A 217 -15.27 10.17 1.35
C LYS A 217 -14.62 8.86 0.92
N LEU A 218 -13.73 8.28 1.72
CA LEU A 218 -13.01 7.02 1.44
C LEU A 218 -13.83 5.78 1.84
N PRO A 219 -13.73 4.62 1.16
CA PRO A 219 -14.51 3.43 1.50
C PRO A 219 -14.07 2.88 2.87
N GLY A 220 -15.02 2.84 3.80
CA GLY A 220 -14.82 2.43 5.19
C GLY A 220 -15.40 3.44 6.18
N ARG A 221 -16.14 3.01 7.20
CA ARG A 221 -16.75 3.93 8.18
C ARG A 221 -15.71 4.41 9.19
N ILE A 222 -15.29 5.68 9.15
CA ILE A 222 -14.54 6.30 10.26
C ILE A 222 -14.99 7.72 10.65
N VAL A 223 -14.89 7.95 11.96
CA VAL A 223 -15.11 9.20 12.68
C VAL A 223 -13.80 9.98 12.79
N VAL A 224 -13.96 11.29 12.64
CA VAL A 224 -13.04 12.41 12.42
C VAL A 224 -11.97 12.58 13.53
N SER A 225 -10.73 12.89 13.15
CA SER A 225 -9.69 13.47 14.01
C SER A 225 -9.65 15.00 13.83
N ARG A 226 -9.29 15.74 14.89
CA ARG A 226 -9.39 17.21 14.99
C ARG A 226 -8.42 17.95 14.07
#